data_AF-A0A2T6DB05-F1
#
_entry.id   AF-A0A2T6DB05-F1
#
_cell.length_a   1.000
_cell.length_b   1.000
_cell.length_c   1.000
_cell.angle_alpha   90.00
_cell.angle_beta   90.00
_cell.angle_gamma   90.00
#
_symmetry.space_group_name_H-M   'P 1'
#
loop_
_entity.id
_entity.type
_entity.pdbx_description
1 polymer ?
#
loop_
_entity_poly.entity_id
_entity_poly.type
_entity_poly.pdbx_seq_one_letter_code
_entity_poly.pdbx_strand_id
1 'polypeptide(L)'
;MKSRLLRKITKSQKYQILTEIKRSQGLSVSELCDRMNLSYMGVKQHCVALEKDGYLDTWRRPKGMGRPEKAYRLTELAQEFFPTEYTNFTLEILNSITQVYGEAAPEKILYQIYQNQNAEVRLKVTGTNLEEKARSLAALRESEGYMSEYYFNPDTQQHQIIEYNSPVLAIADRYKIMHRLEQNMFESVLSVPVSRNAERISGLYKCTFTCLT
;
A
#
# COMPACT_ATOMS: atom_id res chain seq x y z
N MET A 1 21.28 0.64 2.18
CA MET A 1 21.42 0.24 0.75
C MET A 1 20.13 0.45 -0.06
N LYS A 2 18.94 0.03 0.42
CA LYS A 2 17.61 0.32 -0.18
C LYS A 2 17.42 1.79 -0.59
N SER A 3 17.86 2.74 0.25
CA SER A 3 17.70 4.19 0.01
C SER A 3 18.49 4.76 -1.17
N ARG A 4 19.62 4.16 -1.58
CA ARG A 4 20.48 4.73 -2.63
C ARG A 4 19.93 4.45 -4.04
N LEU A 5 19.32 3.28 -4.24
CA LEU A 5 18.67 2.93 -5.50
C LEU A 5 17.30 3.62 -5.63
N LEU A 6 16.51 3.61 -4.56
CA LEU A 6 15.27 4.40 -4.50
C LEU A 6 15.54 5.87 -4.81
N ARG A 7 16.58 6.47 -4.21
CA ARG A 7 17.00 7.86 -4.50
C ARG A 7 17.48 8.09 -5.94
N LYS A 8 17.91 7.06 -6.66
CA LYS A 8 18.24 7.16 -8.10
C LYS A 8 16.98 7.07 -8.98
N ILE A 9 16.02 6.23 -8.59
CA ILE A 9 14.73 6.03 -9.29
C ILE A 9 13.80 7.23 -9.02
N THR A 10 13.81 7.79 -7.82
CA THR A 10 13.02 8.96 -7.41
C THR A 10 13.64 10.30 -7.79
N LYS A 11 14.60 10.34 -8.73
CA LYS A 11 15.20 11.60 -9.24
C LYS A 11 14.23 12.45 -10.09
N SER A 12 12.95 12.13 -10.15
CA SER A 12 11.99 12.94 -10.89
C SER A 12 11.92 14.35 -10.29
N GLN A 13 11.77 15.35 -11.16
CA GLN A 13 11.59 16.74 -10.73
C GLN A 13 10.36 16.89 -9.81
N LYS A 14 9.31 16.08 -10.05
CA LYS A 14 8.13 15.98 -9.16
C LYS A 14 8.50 15.56 -7.73
N TYR A 15 9.30 14.51 -7.56
CA TYR A 15 9.71 14.06 -6.22
C TYR A 15 10.58 15.09 -5.50
N GLN A 16 11.46 15.77 -6.23
CA GLN A 16 12.25 16.87 -5.68
C GLN A 16 11.36 18.02 -5.20
N ILE A 17 10.34 18.41 -5.96
CA ILE A 17 9.34 19.41 -5.53
C ILE A 17 8.65 18.97 -4.23
N LEU A 18 8.14 17.73 -4.16
CA LEU A 18 7.51 17.20 -2.94
C LEU A 18 8.48 17.24 -1.74
N THR A 19 9.75 16.91 -1.96
CA THR A 19 10.79 16.92 -0.92
C THR A 19 11.10 18.33 -0.40
N GLU A 20 11.19 19.31 -1.30
CA GLU A 20 11.43 20.71 -0.92
C GLU A 20 10.24 21.29 -0.15
N ILE A 21 9.01 20.99 -0.59
CA ILE A 21 7.80 21.43 0.12
C ILE A 21 7.71 20.75 1.49
N LYS A 22 8.02 19.45 1.63
CA LYS A 22 8.00 18.72 2.91
C LYS A 22 8.86 19.38 4.00
N ARG A 23 9.94 20.05 3.60
CA ARG A 23 10.88 20.74 4.49
C ARG A 23 10.55 22.22 4.68
N SER A 24 9.30 22.60 4.47
CA SER A 24 8.82 23.98 4.53
C SER A 24 7.38 24.05 5.04
N GLN A 25 6.83 25.27 5.16
CA GLN A 25 5.41 25.52 5.42
C GLN A 25 4.62 25.80 4.12
N GLY A 26 5.14 25.32 3.00
CA GLY A 26 4.67 25.62 1.65
C GLY A 26 5.62 26.55 0.90
N LEU A 27 5.67 26.39 -0.42
CA LEU A 27 6.57 27.16 -1.28
C LEU A 27 5.84 27.70 -2.50
N SER A 28 6.17 28.92 -2.91
CA SER A 28 5.77 29.44 -4.21
C SER A 28 6.60 28.79 -5.33
N VAL A 29 6.14 28.93 -6.58
CA VAL A 29 6.89 28.40 -7.74
C VAL A 29 8.25 29.08 -7.86
N SER A 30 8.36 30.38 -7.55
CA SER A 30 9.65 31.08 -7.59
C SER A 30 10.62 30.52 -6.55
N GLU A 31 10.16 30.30 -5.31
CA GLU A 31 11.01 29.71 -4.25
C GLU A 31 11.48 28.29 -4.61
N LEU A 32 10.62 27.50 -5.26
CA LEU A 32 11.00 26.18 -5.76
C LEU A 32 12.04 26.27 -6.89
N CYS A 33 11.91 27.26 -7.78
CA CYS A 33 12.91 27.49 -8.84
C CYS A 33 14.27 27.83 -8.24
N ASP A 34 14.30 28.72 -7.24
CA ASP A 34 15.54 29.14 -6.58
C ASP A 34 16.23 27.96 -5.88
N ARG A 35 15.46 27.08 -5.23
CA ARG A 35 15.99 25.89 -4.54
C ARG A 35 16.46 24.78 -5.47
N MET A 36 15.76 24.60 -6.59
CA MET A 36 15.99 23.46 -7.49
C MET A 36 16.86 23.82 -8.71
N ASN A 37 17.14 25.12 -8.92
CA ASN A 37 17.81 25.65 -10.11
C ASN A 37 17.14 25.20 -11.42
N LEU A 38 15.82 25.38 -11.51
CA LEU A 38 14.98 24.99 -12.64
C LEU A 38 14.20 26.18 -13.21
N SER A 39 13.73 26.04 -14.45
CA SER A 39 12.92 27.07 -15.09
C SER A 39 11.54 27.18 -14.44
N TYR A 40 11.03 28.41 -14.38
CA TYR A 40 9.70 28.70 -13.83
C TYR A 40 8.58 27.89 -14.48
N MET A 41 8.60 27.74 -15.80
CA MET A 41 7.59 26.95 -16.51
C MET A 41 7.69 25.46 -16.22
N GLY A 42 8.90 24.90 -16.09
CA GLY A 42 9.08 23.49 -15.73
C GLY A 42 8.52 23.19 -14.35
N VAL A 43 8.90 24.00 -13.35
CA VAL A 43 8.40 23.82 -11.97
C VAL A 43 6.88 24.04 -11.91
N LYS A 44 6.35 25.08 -12.55
CA LYS A 44 4.90 25.35 -12.56
C LYS A 44 4.11 24.19 -13.14
N GLN A 45 4.55 23.62 -14.26
CA GLN A 45 3.86 22.47 -14.88
C GLN A 45 3.82 21.25 -13.95
N HIS A 46 4.95 20.95 -13.28
CA HIS A 46 4.98 19.86 -12.30
C HIS A 46 4.10 20.12 -11.08
N CYS A 47 4.09 21.34 -10.54
CA CYS A 47 3.20 21.70 -9.42
C CYS A 47 1.73 21.59 -9.81
N VAL A 48 1.34 22.05 -11.01
CA VAL A 48 -0.04 21.91 -11.50
C VAL A 48 -0.43 20.44 -11.68
N ALA A 49 0.48 19.61 -12.20
CA ALA A 49 0.22 18.18 -12.33
C ALA A 49 0.06 17.51 -10.96
N LEU A 50 0.94 17.79 -10.00
CA LEU A 50 0.84 17.25 -8.64
C LEU A 50 -0.39 17.76 -7.87
N GLU A 51 -0.83 18.99 -8.12
CA GLU A 51 -2.08 19.55 -7.59
C GLU A 51 -3.28 18.81 -8.20
N LYS A 52 -3.27 18.56 -9.52
CA LYS A 52 -4.31 17.79 -10.21
C LYS A 52 -4.37 16.34 -9.71
N ASP A 53 -3.21 15.73 -9.46
CA ASP A 53 -3.09 14.35 -8.94
C ASP A 53 -3.38 14.28 -7.42
N GLY A 54 -3.68 15.41 -6.76
CA GLY A 54 -4.10 15.47 -5.36
C GLY A 54 -2.98 15.46 -4.32
N TYR A 55 -1.71 15.46 -4.74
CA TYR A 55 -0.56 15.48 -3.82
C TYR A 55 -0.21 16.87 -3.28
N LEU A 56 -0.65 17.92 -3.98
CA LEU A 56 -0.48 19.31 -3.54
C LEU A 56 -1.82 20.02 -3.41
N ASP A 57 -1.92 20.88 -2.41
CA ASP A 57 -2.93 21.93 -2.35
C ASP A 57 -2.27 23.31 -2.52
N THR A 58 -3.09 24.36 -2.53
CA THR A 58 -2.58 25.72 -2.63
C THR A 58 -3.16 26.64 -1.57
N TRP A 59 -2.31 27.55 -1.10
CA TRP A 59 -2.65 28.52 -0.08
C TRP A 59 -2.17 29.91 -0.50
N ARG A 60 -2.98 30.94 -0.18
CA ARG A 60 -2.58 32.33 -0.35
C ARG A 60 -1.81 32.77 0.89
N ARG A 61 -0.50 32.77 0.80
CA ARG A 61 0.39 33.18 1.89
C ARG A 61 0.49 34.71 1.92
N PRO A 62 0.12 35.37 3.05
CA PRO A 62 0.30 36.80 3.20
C PRO A 62 1.77 37.19 3.03
N LYS A 63 2.02 38.28 2.30
CA LYS A 63 3.34 38.93 2.21
C LYS A 63 3.23 40.30 2.88
N GLY A 64 4.34 40.76 3.48
CA GLY A 64 4.37 42.02 4.26
C GLY A 64 3.85 43.22 3.48
N MET A 65 4.26 43.40 2.22
CA MET A 65 3.73 44.42 1.31
C MET A 65 3.38 43.78 -0.04
N GLY A 66 2.18 44.04 -0.55
CA GLY A 66 1.70 43.52 -1.84
C GLY A 66 0.64 42.42 -1.74
N ARG A 67 0.26 41.86 -2.90
CA ARG A 67 -0.76 40.81 -2.99
C ARG A 67 -0.23 39.50 -2.37
N PRO A 68 -1.04 38.78 -1.57
CA PRO A 68 -0.68 37.44 -1.10
C PRO A 68 -0.24 36.54 -2.25
N GLU A 69 0.83 35.77 -2.02
CA GLU A 69 1.39 34.89 -3.05
C GLU A 69 0.75 33.49 -3.00
N LYS A 70 0.68 32.84 -4.16
CA LYS A 70 0.24 31.44 -4.24
C LYS A 70 1.42 30.54 -3.82
N ALA A 71 1.26 29.83 -2.71
CA ALA A 71 2.16 28.78 -2.27
C ALA A 71 1.50 27.41 -2.44
N TYR A 72 2.31 26.40 -2.76
CA TYR A 72 1.92 25.00 -2.79
C TYR A 72 2.27 24.34 -1.46
N ARG A 73 1.38 23.49 -0.93
CA ARG A 73 1.64 22.64 0.25
C ARG A 73 1.33 21.19 -0.07
N LEU A 74 1.86 20.28 0.75
CA LEU A 74 1.54 18.86 0.63
C LEU A 74 0.14 18.59 1.18
N THR A 75 -0.57 17.69 0.54
CA THR A 75 -1.72 17.00 1.13
C THR A 75 -1.26 15.76 1.90
N GLU A 76 -2.18 15.10 2.60
CA GLU A 76 -1.90 13.84 3.29
C GLU A 76 -1.47 12.73 2.32
N LEU A 77 -1.99 12.73 1.09
CA LEU A 77 -1.66 11.74 0.05
C LEU A 77 -0.16 11.73 -0.28
N ALA A 78 0.52 12.87 -0.15
CA ALA A 78 1.96 12.94 -0.41
C ALA A 78 2.80 12.16 0.62
N GLN A 79 2.22 11.74 1.76
CA GLN A 79 2.95 11.02 2.81
C GLN A 79 3.59 9.72 2.29
N GLU A 80 2.97 9.06 1.31
CA GLU A 80 3.44 7.80 0.70
C GLU A 80 4.82 7.91 0.04
N PHE A 81 5.25 9.11 -0.35
CA PHE A 81 6.57 9.34 -0.96
C PHE A 81 7.71 9.44 0.04
N PHE A 82 7.42 9.54 1.34
CA PHE A 82 8.43 9.74 2.37
C PHE A 82 8.72 8.43 3.10
N PRO A 83 9.97 8.23 3.57
CA PRO A 83 10.32 7.03 4.33
C PRO A 83 9.42 6.85 5.55
N THR A 84 8.96 5.62 5.76
CA THR A 84 8.18 5.20 6.94
C THR A 84 8.74 3.89 7.47
N GLU A 85 8.57 3.67 8.78
CA GLU A 85 9.07 2.49 9.49
C GLU A 85 7.92 1.69 10.13
N TYR A 86 6.70 1.82 9.59
CA TYR A 86 5.49 1.24 10.18
C TYR A 86 5.60 -0.28 10.39
N THR A 87 6.22 -1.00 9.46
CA THR A 87 6.40 -2.46 9.58
C THR A 87 7.27 -2.83 10.77
N ASN A 88 8.42 -2.16 10.93
CA ASN A 88 9.35 -2.44 12.04
C ASN A 88 8.70 -2.07 13.37
N PHE A 89 8.06 -0.91 13.44
CA PHE A 89 7.35 -0.48 14.64
C PHE A 89 6.18 -1.42 15.00
N THR A 90 5.45 -1.93 14.02
CA THR A 90 4.36 -2.92 14.25
C THR A 90 4.92 -4.24 14.80
N LEU A 91 6.05 -4.71 14.28
CA LEU A 91 6.73 -5.89 14.82
C LEU A 91 7.22 -5.67 16.25
N GLU A 92 7.74 -4.48 16.56
CA GLU A 92 8.13 -4.09 17.93
C GLU A 92 6.94 -4.07 18.89
N ILE A 93 5.79 -3.57 18.44
CA ILE A 93 4.54 -3.63 19.23
C ILE A 93 4.15 -5.08 19.50
N LEU A 94 4.13 -5.94 18.48
CA LEU A 94 3.77 -7.36 18.66
C LEU A 94 4.76 -8.09 19.58
N ASN A 95 6.05 -7.79 19.47
CA ASN A 95 7.07 -8.31 20.39
C ASN A 95 6.88 -7.80 21.82
N SER A 96 6.52 -6.52 21.99
CA SER A 96 6.25 -5.94 23.32
C SER A 96 5.03 -6.60 23.96
N ILE A 97 4.00 -6.91 23.17
CA ILE A 97 2.82 -7.66 23.62
C ILE A 97 3.22 -9.07 24.09
N THR A 98 4.14 -9.74 23.40
CA THR A 98 4.72 -11.03 23.87
C THR A 98 5.33 -10.88 25.26
N GLN A 99 6.11 -9.82 25.49
CA GLN A 99 6.80 -9.60 26.77
C GLN A 99 5.83 -9.33 27.93
N VAL A 100 4.75 -8.59 27.67
CA VAL A 100 3.79 -8.19 28.71
C VAL A 100 2.72 -9.25 28.98
N TYR A 101 2.24 -9.93 27.93
CA TYR A 101 1.04 -10.79 27.98
C TYR A 101 1.31 -12.26 27.61
N GLY A 102 2.57 -12.62 27.33
CA GLY A 102 2.99 -13.98 27.02
C GLY A 102 2.96 -14.36 25.54
N GLU A 103 3.51 -15.53 25.22
CA GLU A 103 3.80 -15.95 23.84
C GLU A 103 2.58 -16.04 22.92
N ALA A 104 1.43 -16.44 23.45
CA ALA A 104 0.21 -16.60 22.66
C ALA A 104 -0.54 -15.28 22.39
N ALA A 105 -0.20 -14.19 23.08
CA ALA A 105 -0.97 -12.95 23.02
C ALA A 105 -0.98 -12.27 21.63
N PRO A 106 0.16 -12.13 20.91
CA PRO A 106 0.15 -11.52 19.59
C PRO A 106 -0.71 -12.28 18.59
N GLU A 107 -0.67 -13.62 18.61
CA GLU A 107 -1.47 -14.43 17.70
C GLU A 107 -2.97 -14.28 17.94
N LYS A 108 -3.40 -14.12 19.20
CA LYS A 108 -4.81 -13.83 19.54
C LYS A 108 -5.25 -12.47 18.98
N ILE A 109 -4.39 -11.46 19.04
CA ILE A 109 -4.68 -10.14 18.49
C ILE A 109 -4.74 -10.20 16.96
N LEU A 110 -3.78 -10.86 16.32
CA LEU A 110 -3.78 -11.06 14.87
C LEU A 110 -5.03 -11.82 14.40
N TYR A 111 -5.44 -12.85 15.15
CA TYR A 111 -6.71 -13.54 14.91
C TYR A 111 -7.90 -12.57 14.93
N GLN A 112 -8.00 -11.74 15.96
CA GLN A 112 -9.10 -10.77 16.07
C GLN A 112 -9.09 -9.73 14.93
N ILE A 113 -7.91 -9.23 14.55
CA ILE A 113 -7.76 -8.30 13.42
C ILE A 113 -8.27 -8.95 12.14
N TYR A 114 -7.84 -10.18 11.85
CA TYR A 114 -8.28 -10.91 10.67
C TYR A 114 -9.77 -11.21 10.70
N GLN A 115 -10.37 -11.53 11.85
CA GLN A 115 -11.81 -11.75 11.93
C GLN A 115 -12.61 -10.50 11.54
N ASN A 116 -12.18 -9.32 11.97
CA ASN A 116 -12.79 -8.06 11.58
C ASN A 116 -12.60 -7.79 10.08
N GLN A 117 -11.38 -8.00 9.56
CA GLN A 117 -11.09 -7.86 8.13
C GLN A 117 -11.93 -8.81 7.27
N ASN A 118 -12.09 -10.07 7.69
CA ASN A 118 -12.89 -11.07 6.99
C ASN A 118 -14.35 -10.62 6.85
N ALA A 119 -14.91 -9.99 7.88
CA ALA A 119 -16.26 -9.44 7.84
C ALA A 119 -16.37 -8.30 6.81
N GLU A 120 -15.38 -7.40 6.77
CA GLU A 120 -15.36 -6.31 5.78
C GLU A 120 -15.19 -6.82 4.34
N VAL A 121 -14.28 -7.79 4.13
CA VAL A 121 -14.05 -8.39 2.80
C VAL A 121 -15.33 -9.06 2.30
N ARG A 122 -16.05 -9.80 3.15
CA ARG A 122 -17.34 -10.41 2.78
C ARG A 122 -18.38 -9.40 2.33
N LEU A 123 -18.38 -8.19 2.87
CA LEU A 123 -19.32 -7.13 2.48
C LEU A 123 -18.94 -6.47 1.15
N LYS A 124 -17.64 -6.41 0.83
CA LYS A 124 -17.10 -5.77 -0.38
C LYS A 124 -17.09 -6.70 -1.59
N VAL A 125 -16.92 -8.01 -1.38
CA VAL A 125 -16.89 -8.99 -2.46
C VAL A 125 -18.30 -9.28 -2.97
N THR A 126 -18.48 -9.13 -4.27
CA THR A 126 -19.75 -9.32 -4.97
C THR A 126 -19.66 -10.49 -5.95
N GLY A 127 -20.78 -11.14 -6.23
CA GLY A 127 -20.86 -12.21 -7.23
C GLY A 127 -21.86 -13.29 -6.85
N THR A 128 -22.49 -13.87 -7.86
CA THR A 128 -23.52 -14.90 -7.71
C THR A 128 -22.92 -16.31 -7.79
N ASN A 129 -21.86 -16.49 -8.57
CA ASN A 129 -21.14 -17.75 -8.75
C ASN A 129 -19.67 -17.63 -8.30
N LEU A 130 -18.96 -18.76 -8.28
CA LEU A 130 -17.58 -18.85 -7.81
C LEU A 130 -16.62 -17.96 -8.64
N GLU A 131 -16.75 -17.95 -9.96
CA GLU A 131 -15.90 -17.13 -10.82
C GLU A 131 -16.07 -15.63 -10.54
N GLU A 132 -17.31 -15.15 -10.45
CA GLU A 132 -17.60 -13.75 -10.15
C GLU A 132 -17.04 -13.33 -8.79
N LYS A 133 -17.23 -14.18 -7.77
CA LYS A 133 -16.66 -13.95 -6.43
C LYS A 133 -15.14 -13.95 -6.45
N ALA A 134 -14.51 -14.87 -7.17
CA ALA A 134 -13.05 -14.96 -7.27
C ALA A 134 -12.45 -13.75 -7.99
N ARG A 135 -13.08 -13.27 -9.07
CA ARG A 135 -12.70 -12.03 -9.77
C ARG A 135 -12.88 -10.80 -8.88
N SER A 136 -14.00 -10.70 -8.18
CA SER A 136 -14.28 -9.59 -7.26
C SER A 136 -13.29 -9.57 -6.08
N LEU A 137 -12.98 -10.73 -5.50
CA LEU A 137 -11.96 -10.87 -4.46
C LEU A 137 -10.57 -10.47 -4.99
N ALA A 138 -10.15 -10.97 -6.16
CA ALA A 138 -8.86 -10.60 -6.75
C ALA A 138 -8.74 -9.08 -6.98
N ALA A 139 -9.79 -8.42 -7.47
CA ALA A 139 -9.80 -6.97 -7.66
C ALA A 139 -9.70 -6.18 -6.35
N LEU A 140 -10.38 -6.64 -5.28
CA LEU A 140 -10.24 -6.04 -3.95
C LEU A 140 -8.80 -6.18 -3.45
N ARG A 141 -8.21 -7.37 -3.57
CA ARG A 141 -6.84 -7.67 -3.15
C ARG A 141 -5.80 -6.86 -3.92
N GLU A 142 -6.03 -6.61 -5.21
CA GLU A 142 -5.21 -5.72 -6.03
C GLU A 142 -5.19 -4.30 -5.43
N SER A 143 -6.36 -3.75 -5.09
CA SER A 143 -6.46 -2.42 -4.46
C SER A 143 -5.85 -2.33 -3.07
N GLU A 144 -5.73 -3.46 -2.35
CA GLU A 144 -5.05 -3.56 -1.07
C GLU A 144 -3.53 -3.75 -1.22
N GLY A 145 -3.02 -3.84 -2.46
CA GLY A 145 -1.59 -3.90 -2.76
C GLY A 145 -1.01 -5.32 -2.78
N TYR A 146 -1.84 -6.37 -2.88
CA TYR A 146 -1.37 -7.76 -2.99
C TYR A 146 -0.86 -8.13 -4.39
N MET A 147 -1.01 -7.24 -5.39
CA MET A 147 -0.67 -7.52 -6.79
C MET A 147 -1.38 -8.81 -7.24
N SER A 148 -2.71 -8.78 -7.21
CA SER A 148 -3.58 -9.95 -7.26
C SER A 148 -4.26 -10.08 -8.61
N GLU A 149 -4.23 -11.29 -9.16
CA GLU A 149 -4.85 -11.64 -10.43
C GLU A 149 -5.78 -12.85 -10.28
N TYR A 150 -6.88 -12.86 -11.03
CA TYR A 150 -7.71 -14.06 -11.19
C TYR A 150 -7.28 -14.84 -12.43
N TYR A 151 -7.18 -16.16 -12.29
CA TYR A 151 -6.84 -17.07 -13.37
C TYR A 151 -7.76 -18.30 -13.33
N PHE A 152 -8.28 -18.70 -14.49
CA PHE A 152 -8.98 -19.97 -14.64
C PHE A 152 -8.05 -20.96 -15.33
N ASN A 153 -7.77 -22.10 -14.70
CA ASN A 153 -6.99 -23.17 -15.30
C ASN A 153 -7.92 -24.07 -16.13
N PRO A 154 -7.84 -24.05 -17.48
CA PRO A 154 -8.74 -24.84 -18.32
C PRO A 154 -8.43 -26.35 -18.26
N ASP A 155 -7.19 -26.75 -17.96
CA ASP A 155 -6.79 -28.16 -17.93
C ASP A 155 -7.32 -28.85 -16.68
N THR A 156 -7.30 -28.16 -15.54
CA THR A 156 -7.80 -28.69 -14.25
C THR A 156 -9.21 -28.24 -13.90
N GLN A 157 -9.80 -27.33 -14.71
CA GLN A 157 -11.10 -26.68 -14.44
C GLN A 157 -11.15 -25.98 -13.08
N GLN A 158 -10.03 -25.42 -12.63
CA GLN A 158 -9.91 -24.79 -11.31
C GLN A 158 -9.82 -23.26 -11.40
N HIS A 159 -10.55 -22.60 -10.50
CA HIS A 159 -10.42 -21.17 -10.26
C HIS A 159 -9.23 -20.89 -9.34
N GLN A 160 -8.38 -19.94 -9.74
CA GLN A 160 -7.18 -19.54 -9.01
C GLN A 160 -7.14 -18.03 -8.80
N ILE A 161 -6.60 -17.62 -7.65
CA ILE A 161 -6.19 -16.25 -7.39
C ILE A 161 -4.69 -16.27 -7.11
N ILE A 162 -3.93 -15.45 -7.82
CA ILE A 162 -2.47 -15.40 -7.74
C ILE A 162 -2.06 -14.02 -7.24
N GLU A 163 -1.35 -13.99 -6.12
CA GLU A 163 -0.81 -12.77 -5.52
C GLU A 163 0.71 -12.73 -5.66
N TYR A 164 1.25 -11.64 -6.21
CA TYR A 164 2.70 -11.45 -6.38
C TYR A 164 3.34 -10.58 -5.29
N ASN A 165 2.53 -10.05 -4.37
CA ASN A 165 2.99 -9.30 -3.21
C ASN A 165 2.15 -9.63 -1.97
N SER A 166 2.68 -9.33 -0.78
CA SER A 166 1.89 -9.28 0.45
C SER A 166 2.32 -8.05 1.25
N PRO A 167 1.43 -7.06 1.43
CA PRO A 167 1.70 -5.88 2.27
C PRO A 167 2.11 -6.22 3.70
N VAL A 168 1.69 -7.39 4.19
CA VAL A 168 1.96 -7.88 5.56
C VAL A 168 3.01 -8.99 5.61
N LEU A 169 3.79 -9.18 4.52
CA LEU A 169 4.74 -10.30 4.38
C LEU A 169 5.69 -10.43 5.57
N ALA A 170 6.23 -9.31 6.07
CA ALA A 170 7.16 -9.30 7.19
C ALA A 170 6.51 -9.79 8.50
N ILE A 171 5.22 -9.48 8.70
CA ILE A 171 4.46 -9.94 9.87
C ILE A 171 4.12 -11.42 9.71
N ALA A 172 3.67 -11.84 8.53
CA ALA A 172 3.35 -13.23 8.22
C ALA A 172 4.59 -14.15 8.29
N ASP A 173 5.78 -13.60 8.03
CA ASP A 173 7.05 -14.32 8.20
C ASP A 173 7.33 -14.65 9.67
N ARG A 174 6.99 -13.74 10.58
CA ARG A 174 7.15 -13.93 12.02
C ARG A 174 6.02 -14.75 12.64
N TYR A 175 4.78 -14.55 12.20
CA TYR A 175 3.56 -15.14 12.76
C TYR A 175 2.84 -15.99 11.72
N LYS A 176 3.19 -17.29 11.67
CA LYS A 176 2.70 -18.23 10.65
C LYS A 176 1.19 -18.47 10.68
N ILE A 177 0.53 -18.17 11.81
CA ILE A 177 -0.93 -18.18 11.92
C ILE A 177 -1.59 -17.33 10.82
N MET A 178 -0.96 -16.24 10.37
CA MET A 178 -1.51 -15.35 9.34
C MET A 178 -1.78 -16.07 8.01
N HIS A 179 -0.94 -17.04 7.62
CA HIS A 179 -1.19 -17.81 6.39
C HIS A 179 -2.47 -18.62 6.46
N ARG A 180 -2.76 -19.20 7.64
CA ARG A 180 -4.01 -19.94 7.88
C ARG A 180 -5.20 -18.99 7.94
N LEU A 181 -5.06 -17.83 8.58
CA LEU A 181 -6.15 -16.84 8.66
C LEU A 181 -6.52 -16.29 7.28
N GLU A 182 -5.52 -16.03 6.45
CA GLU A 182 -5.71 -15.64 5.06
C GLU A 182 -6.40 -16.74 4.26
N GLN A 183 -5.94 -17.99 4.33
CA GLN A 183 -6.63 -19.10 3.66
C GLN A 183 -8.09 -19.23 4.11
N ASN A 184 -8.34 -19.18 5.42
CA ASN A 184 -9.69 -19.23 5.98
C ASN A 184 -10.56 -18.09 5.44
N MET A 185 -10.02 -16.88 5.24
CA MET A 185 -10.74 -15.77 4.62
C MET A 185 -11.15 -16.10 3.18
N PHE A 186 -10.23 -16.63 2.36
CA PHE A 186 -10.52 -17.03 0.98
C PHE A 186 -11.64 -18.08 0.96
N GLU A 187 -11.54 -19.13 1.77
CA GLU A 187 -12.56 -20.17 1.87
C GLU A 187 -13.93 -19.61 2.29
N SER A 188 -13.89 -18.74 3.29
CA SER A 188 -15.04 -18.02 3.84
C SER A 188 -15.76 -17.19 2.77
N VAL A 189 -15.03 -16.42 1.97
CA VAL A 189 -15.58 -15.52 0.94
C VAL A 189 -16.05 -16.29 -0.29
N LEU A 190 -15.24 -17.23 -0.77
CA LEU A 190 -15.51 -18.01 -1.98
C LEU A 190 -16.50 -19.15 -1.74
N SER A 191 -16.74 -19.51 -0.47
CA SER A 191 -17.66 -20.58 -0.06
C SER A 191 -17.26 -21.97 -0.57
N VAL A 192 -15.97 -22.19 -0.78
CA VAL A 192 -15.35 -23.46 -1.20
C VAL A 192 -14.02 -23.63 -0.47
N PRO A 193 -13.53 -24.86 -0.24
CA PRO A 193 -12.18 -25.07 0.27
C PRO A 193 -11.12 -24.52 -0.69
N VAL A 194 -9.99 -24.03 -0.16
CA VAL A 194 -8.94 -23.38 -0.95
C VAL A 194 -7.59 -23.92 -0.54
N SER A 195 -6.79 -24.35 -1.51
CA SER A 195 -5.39 -24.69 -1.29
C SER A 195 -4.51 -23.46 -1.48
N ARG A 196 -3.67 -23.16 -0.49
CA ARG A 196 -2.68 -22.08 -0.53
C ARG A 196 -1.29 -22.64 -0.81
N ASN A 197 -0.67 -22.22 -1.90
CA ASN A 197 0.71 -22.55 -2.22
C ASN A 197 1.53 -21.28 -2.43
N ALA A 198 2.58 -21.09 -1.64
CA ALA A 198 3.47 -19.94 -1.76
C ALA A 198 4.89 -20.35 -2.16
N GLU A 199 5.41 -19.67 -3.17
CA GLU A 199 6.74 -19.82 -3.72
C GLU A 199 7.56 -18.56 -3.49
N ARG A 200 8.84 -18.72 -3.13
CA ARG A 200 9.79 -17.62 -2.96
C ARG A 200 11.10 -17.96 -3.62
N ILE A 201 11.46 -17.20 -4.64
CA ILE A 201 12.69 -17.40 -5.41
C ILE A 201 13.31 -16.04 -5.66
N SER A 202 14.54 -15.82 -5.19
CA SER A 202 15.34 -14.62 -5.51
C SER A 202 14.56 -13.29 -5.43
N GLY A 203 14.03 -12.96 -4.25
CA GLY A 203 13.28 -11.71 -4.02
C GLY A 203 11.88 -11.67 -4.64
N LEU A 204 11.50 -12.67 -5.43
CA LEU A 204 10.14 -12.85 -5.92
C LEU A 204 9.30 -13.59 -4.89
N TYR A 205 8.04 -13.19 -4.80
CA TYR A 205 7.00 -13.85 -4.03
C TYR A 205 5.84 -14.15 -4.98
N LYS A 206 5.29 -15.35 -4.87
CA LYS A 206 4.06 -15.74 -5.57
C LYS A 206 3.25 -16.61 -4.63
N CYS A 207 1.99 -16.28 -4.41
CA CYS A 207 1.06 -17.09 -3.63
C CYS A 207 -0.16 -17.42 -4.49
N THR A 208 -0.38 -18.69 -4.73
CA THR A 208 -1.52 -19.20 -5.49
C THR A 208 -2.55 -19.78 -4.54
N PHE A 209 -3.77 -19.28 -4.62
CA PHE A 209 -4.97 -19.79 -3.97
C PHE A 209 -5.79 -20.55 -5.00
N THR A 210 -5.87 -21.87 -4.87
CA THR A 210 -6.63 -22.74 -5.79
C THR A 210 -7.91 -23.19 -5.12
N CYS A 211 -9.06 -22.87 -5.73
CA CYS A 211 -10.35 -23.36 -5.28
C CYS A 211 -10.44 -24.87 -5.52
N LEU A 212 -10.77 -25.61 -4.46
CA LEU A 212 -10.97 -27.06 -4.52
C LEU A 212 -12.47 -27.31 -4.72
N THR A 213 -12.81 -27.77 -5.92
CA THR A 213 -14.16 -28.21 -6.31
C THR A 213 -14.34 -29.70 -6.13
#